data_AF-A0A7S1N257-F1
#
_entry.id   AF-A0A7S1N257-F1
#
_cell.length_a   1.000
_cell.length_b   1.000
_cell.length_c   1.000
_cell.angle_alpha   90.00
_cell.angle_beta   90.00
_cell.angle_gamma   90.00
#
_symmetry.space_group_name_H-M   'P 1'
#
loop_
_entity.id
_entity.type
_entity.pdbx_description
1 polymer ?
#
loop_
_entity_poly.entity_id
_entity_poly.type
_entity_poly.pdbx_seq_one_letter_code
_entity_poly.pdbx_strand_id
1 'polypeptide(L)'
;KTMCTANSSQPAVSSRFDLAPVIRQEFFFLPFPFDTQFISIRLQPWAHPDEVYLPALDDFGVAPDGLVGLTAMSKALPGYTITRTQWAYEECSQYSTRGTDDMWEKNLLLSFQIFIRRDPFHSSILDMVYVFVVVFFVWIMVHVVAGQETEETKGHR
;
A
#
# COMPACT_ATOMS: atom_id res chain seq x y z
N LYS A 1 25.34 9.93 -22.14
CA LYS A 1 24.69 8.64 -22.46
C LYS A 1 25.78 7.68 -22.90
N THR A 2 26.36 6.95 -21.96
CA THR A 2 27.34 5.91 -22.24
C THR A 2 26.61 4.60 -22.00
N MET A 3 26.31 3.90 -23.08
CA MET A 3 25.53 2.66 -23.09
C MET A 3 26.51 1.53 -22.80
N CYS A 4 26.44 0.92 -21.61
CA CYS A 4 27.22 -0.27 -21.31
C CYS A 4 26.56 -1.46 -22.00
N THR A 5 27.12 -1.90 -23.13
CA THR A 5 26.79 -3.18 -23.76
C THR A 5 27.32 -4.32 -22.88
N ALA A 6 26.41 -5.03 -22.21
CA ALA A 6 26.73 -6.27 -21.50
C ALA A 6 27.06 -7.37 -22.54
N ASN A 7 28.24 -7.96 -22.42
CA ASN A 7 28.72 -9.03 -23.28
C ASN A 7 27.99 -10.33 -22.89
N SER A 8 26.97 -10.73 -23.66
CA SER A 8 26.02 -11.81 -23.32
C SER A 8 26.54 -13.22 -23.63
N SER A 9 27.73 -13.59 -23.16
CA SER A 9 28.29 -14.94 -23.37
C SER A 9 28.41 -15.78 -22.10
N GLN A 10 27.92 -15.30 -20.95
CA GLN A 10 27.88 -16.09 -19.72
C GLN A 10 26.55 -16.84 -19.61
N PRO A 11 26.56 -18.16 -19.30
CA PRO A 11 25.32 -18.91 -19.12
C PRO A 11 24.52 -18.32 -17.95
N ALA A 12 23.24 -18.06 -18.18
CA ALA A 12 22.34 -17.57 -17.14
C ALA A 12 22.28 -18.59 -15.99
N VAL A 13 22.88 -18.25 -14.85
CA VAL A 13 22.78 -19.04 -13.63
C VAL A 13 21.43 -18.73 -13.00
N SER A 14 20.48 -19.67 -13.09
CA SER A 14 19.20 -19.54 -12.40
C SER A 14 19.34 -20.04 -10.96
N SER A 15 19.14 -19.14 -10.00
CA SER A 15 19.03 -19.48 -8.58
C SER A 15 17.60 -19.18 -8.11
N ARG A 16 16.96 -20.15 -7.45
CA ARG A 16 15.64 -19.98 -6.83
C ARG A 16 15.77 -20.13 -5.32
N PHE A 17 15.20 -19.17 -4.60
CA PHE A 17 15.12 -19.18 -3.14
C PHE A 17 13.66 -19.06 -2.74
N ASP A 18 13.19 -19.94 -1.86
CA ASP A 18 11.87 -19.82 -1.26
C ASP A 18 12.02 -19.12 0.10
N LEU A 19 11.52 -17.89 0.18
CA LEU A 19 11.62 -17.02 1.36
C LEU A 19 10.22 -16.73 1.92
N ALA A 20 10.12 -16.61 3.25
CA ALA A 20 8.91 -16.18 3.95
C ALA A 20 9.20 -14.90 4.79
N PRO A 21 9.45 -13.75 4.14
CA PRO A 21 9.80 -12.53 4.85
C PRO A 21 8.60 -11.94 5.59
N VAL A 22 8.83 -11.43 6.80
CA VAL A 22 7.88 -10.56 7.49
C VAL A 22 8.23 -9.11 7.15
N ILE A 23 7.36 -8.45 6.38
CA ILE A 23 7.57 -7.07 5.91
C ILE A 23 6.80 -6.11 6.81
N ARG A 24 7.48 -5.09 7.34
CA ARG A 24 6.82 -3.98 8.03
C ARG A 24 6.41 -2.92 7.01
N GLN A 25 5.14 -2.54 7.05
CA GLN A 25 4.56 -1.51 6.19
C GLN A 25 3.75 -0.55 7.07
N GLU A 26 3.93 0.74 6.84
CA GLU A 26 3.11 1.78 7.47
C GLU A 26 1.90 2.07 6.58
N PHE A 27 0.73 2.19 7.21
CA PHE A 27 -0.54 2.46 6.55
C PHE A 27 -1.11 3.80 7.01
N PHE A 28 -1.56 4.61 6.06
CA PHE A 28 -2.15 5.92 6.30
C PHE A 28 -3.66 5.84 6.12
N PHE A 29 -4.42 5.69 7.21
CA PHE A 29 -5.86 5.46 7.17
C PHE A 29 -6.72 6.67 6.76
N LEU A 30 -6.15 7.70 6.12
CA LEU A 30 -6.87 8.89 5.69
C LEU A 30 -6.93 8.94 4.15
N PRO A 31 -8.12 9.03 3.53
CA PRO A 31 -9.46 9.11 4.14
C PRO A 31 -10.11 7.72 4.38
N PHE A 32 -10.41 7.37 5.62
CA PHE A 32 -11.17 6.15 5.96
C PHE A 32 -12.66 6.30 5.60
N PRO A 33 -13.37 5.28 5.09
CA PRO A 33 -12.91 3.94 4.69
C PRO A 33 -12.51 3.84 3.20
N PHE A 34 -12.25 4.97 2.54
CA PHE A 34 -11.94 5.03 1.10
C PHE A 34 -10.43 5.13 0.83
N ASP A 35 -9.61 4.62 1.75
CA ASP A 35 -8.17 4.76 1.68
C ASP A 35 -7.54 3.84 0.63
N THR A 36 -6.49 4.35 0.01
CA THR A 36 -5.60 3.59 -0.87
C THR A 36 -4.24 3.51 -0.21
N GLN A 37 -3.71 2.31 -0.12
CA GLN A 37 -2.39 2.03 0.45
C GLN A 37 -1.50 1.40 -0.60
N PHE A 38 -0.21 1.32 -0.31
CA PHE A 38 0.68 0.47 -1.06
C PHE A 38 1.57 -0.34 -0.11
N ILE A 39 1.96 -1.52 -0.56
CA ILE A 39 2.94 -2.38 0.10
C ILE A 39 4.18 -2.37 -0.78
N SER A 40 5.35 -2.06 -0.21
CA SER A 40 6.62 -2.06 -0.94
C SER A 40 7.52 -3.18 -0.43
N ILE A 41 7.88 -4.09 -1.34
CA ILE A 41 8.91 -5.12 -1.12
C ILE A 41 10.20 -4.59 -1.71
N ARG A 42 11.18 -4.28 -0.85
CA ARG A 42 12.45 -3.68 -1.28
C ARG A 42 13.56 -4.71 -1.26
N LEU A 43 14.28 -4.78 -2.37
CA LEU A 43 15.49 -5.57 -2.54
C LEU A 43 16.66 -4.60 -2.63
N GLN A 44 17.52 -4.66 -1.63
CA GLN A 44 18.74 -3.88 -1.57
C GLN A 44 19.94 -4.83 -1.61
N PRO A 45 20.87 -4.63 -2.56
CA PRO A 45 22.13 -5.35 -2.55
C PRO A 45 22.98 -4.89 -1.36
N TRP A 46 23.57 -5.86 -0.66
CA TRP A 46 24.45 -5.61 0.48
C TRP A 46 25.92 -5.53 0.03
N ALA A 47 26.24 -4.63 -0.90
CA ALA A 47 27.58 -4.44 -1.47
C ALA A 47 27.90 -2.95 -1.63
N HIS A 48 29.17 -2.60 -1.90
CA HIS A 48 29.56 -1.21 -2.15
C HIS A 48 28.86 -0.69 -3.43
N PRO A 49 28.36 0.56 -3.48
CA PRO A 49 27.54 1.04 -4.60
C PRO A 49 28.23 0.94 -5.98
N ASP A 50 29.57 1.01 -6.01
CA ASP A 50 30.36 0.85 -7.24
C ASP A 50 30.45 -0.60 -7.76
N GLU A 51 30.01 -1.58 -6.96
CA GLU A 51 30.03 -3.01 -7.26
C GLU A 51 28.63 -3.59 -7.52
N VAL A 52 27.59 -2.75 -7.47
CA VAL A 52 26.20 -3.19 -7.56
C VAL A 52 25.73 -3.19 -9.01
N TYR A 53 25.45 -4.37 -9.53
CA TYR A 53 24.62 -4.54 -10.73
C TYR A 53 23.15 -4.70 -10.31
N LEU A 54 22.30 -3.77 -10.72
CA LEU A 54 20.85 -3.97 -10.66
C LEU A 54 20.38 -4.57 -11.98
N PRO A 55 19.62 -5.67 -11.94
CA PRO A 55 19.01 -6.22 -13.15
C PRO A 55 18.11 -5.15 -13.78
N ALA A 56 18.08 -5.05 -15.11
CA ALA A 56 17.10 -4.21 -15.78
C ALA A 56 15.70 -4.79 -15.49
N LEU A 57 14.69 -3.92 -15.32
CA LEU A 57 13.32 -4.38 -15.08
C LEU A 57 12.83 -5.34 -16.17
N ASP A 58 13.29 -5.10 -17.39
CA ASP A 58 12.99 -5.91 -18.57
C ASP A 58 13.61 -7.31 -18.50
N ASP A 59 14.67 -7.50 -17.71
CA ASP A 59 15.38 -8.78 -17.54
C ASP A 59 14.62 -9.75 -16.63
N PHE A 60 13.68 -9.26 -15.79
CA PHE A 60 12.90 -10.14 -14.92
C PHE A 60 11.90 -11.01 -15.70
N GLY A 61 11.62 -10.71 -16.98
CA GLY A 61 10.76 -11.51 -17.86
C GLY A 61 9.33 -11.70 -17.37
N VAL A 62 8.94 -11.01 -16.29
CA VAL A 62 7.65 -11.14 -15.61
C VAL A 62 7.06 -9.75 -15.45
N ALA A 63 5.95 -9.51 -16.14
CA ALA A 63 5.14 -8.32 -15.92
C ALA A 63 4.71 -8.28 -14.45
N PRO A 64 4.71 -7.10 -13.79
CA PRO A 64 4.27 -6.95 -12.40
C PRO A 64 2.98 -7.72 -12.09
N ASP A 65 1.97 -7.62 -12.98
CA ASP A 65 0.66 -8.24 -12.80
C ASP A 65 0.65 -9.77 -13.02
N GLY A 66 1.73 -10.32 -13.60
CA GLY A 66 1.90 -11.74 -13.91
C GLY A 66 2.55 -12.56 -12.79
N LEU A 67 2.85 -11.97 -11.63
CA LEU A 67 3.40 -12.74 -10.51
C LEU A 67 2.39 -13.76 -9.98
N VAL A 68 2.79 -15.04 -10.03
CA VAL A 68 1.98 -16.21 -9.64
C VAL A 68 1.43 -16.12 -8.21
N GLY A 69 2.06 -15.33 -7.33
CA GLY A 69 1.62 -15.11 -5.95
C GLY A 69 0.52 -14.06 -5.75
N LEU A 70 0.24 -13.19 -6.74
CA LEU A 70 -0.69 -12.06 -6.57
C LEU A 70 -2.15 -12.50 -6.39
N THR A 71 -2.56 -13.56 -7.07
CA THR A 71 -3.92 -14.13 -6.94
C THR A 71 -4.14 -14.84 -5.61
N ALA A 72 -3.08 -15.35 -4.99
CA ALA A 72 -3.15 -15.87 -3.61
C ALA A 72 -3.16 -14.71 -2.61
N MET A 73 -2.37 -13.66 -2.85
CA MET A 73 -2.31 -12.47 -2.00
C MET A 73 -3.63 -11.69 -1.97
N SER A 74 -4.33 -11.56 -3.11
CA SER A 74 -5.64 -10.90 -3.16
C SER A 74 -6.69 -11.61 -2.30
N LYS A 75 -6.60 -12.94 -2.16
CA LYS A 75 -7.46 -13.72 -1.25
C LYS A 75 -7.04 -13.60 0.21
N ALA A 76 -5.76 -13.32 0.48
CA ALA A 76 -5.21 -13.21 1.82
C ALA A 76 -5.41 -11.83 2.47
N LEU A 77 -5.88 -10.83 1.72
CA LEU A 77 -6.13 -9.46 2.19
C LEU A 77 -7.64 -9.18 2.31
N PRO A 78 -8.33 -9.70 3.35
CA PRO A 78 -9.75 -9.44 3.55
C PRO A 78 -10.02 -7.94 3.69
N GLY A 79 -11.05 -7.44 3.00
CA GLY A 79 -11.43 -6.03 2.99
C GLY A 79 -10.53 -5.12 2.13
N TYR A 80 -9.58 -5.66 1.37
CA TYR A 80 -8.78 -4.90 0.41
C TYR A 80 -8.76 -5.56 -0.96
N THR A 81 -8.61 -4.74 -1.99
CA THR A 81 -8.48 -5.16 -3.39
C THR A 81 -7.19 -4.63 -3.96
N ILE A 82 -6.44 -5.48 -4.65
CA ILE A 82 -5.23 -5.05 -5.37
C ILE A 82 -5.68 -4.27 -6.60
N THR A 83 -5.21 -3.03 -6.75
CA THR A 83 -5.59 -2.15 -7.86
C THR A 83 -4.52 -2.06 -8.93
N ARG A 84 -3.25 -2.17 -8.54
CA ARG A 84 -2.09 -2.06 -9.45
C ARG A 84 -0.87 -2.71 -8.82
N THR A 85 0.00 -3.25 -9.66
CA THR A 85 1.36 -3.60 -9.25
C THR A 85 2.38 -2.92 -10.16
N GLN A 86 3.57 -2.63 -9.64
CA GLN A 86 4.65 -2.07 -10.44
C GLN A 86 6.02 -2.39 -9.85
N TRP A 87 7.02 -2.40 -10.72
CA TRP A 87 8.41 -2.32 -10.33
C TRP A 87 8.86 -0.85 -10.32
N ALA A 88 9.71 -0.48 -9.37
CA ALA A 88 10.34 0.83 -9.33
C ALA A 88 11.80 0.70 -8.88
N TYR A 89 12.65 1.60 -9.39
CA TYR A 89 13.94 1.86 -8.79
C TYR A 89 13.81 3.02 -7.80
N GLU A 90 14.38 2.84 -6.62
CA GLU A 90 14.42 3.85 -5.58
C GLU A 90 15.88 4.19 -5.29
N GLU A 91 16.24 5.46 -5.41
CA GLU A 91 17.51 5.97 -4.89
C GLU A 91 17.31 6.34 -3.42
N CYS A 92 17.99 5.63 -2.52
CA CYS A 92 18.04 6.02 -1.11
C CYS A 92 19.47 6.40 -0.74
N SER A 93 19.63 7.62 -0.24
CA SER A 93 20.83 8.02 0.48
C SER A 93 20.70 7.54 1.92
N GLN A 94 21.60 6.68 2.37
CA GLN A 94 21.66 6.25 3.76
C GLN A 94 23.02 6.62 4.34
N TYR A 95 23.00 7.10 5.58
CA TYR A 95 24.23 7.25 6.34
C TYR A 95 24.73 5.85 6.71
N SER A 96 25.90 5.49 6.20
CA SER A 96 26.52 4.20 6.44
C SER A 96 27.74 4.40 7.32
N THR A 97 27.88 3.55 8.32
CA THR A 97 29.08 3.45 9.17
C THR A 97 29.94 2.26 8.79
N ARG A 98 29.81 1.77 7.54
CA ARG A 98 30.63 0.64 7.08
C ARG A 98 32.08 1.11 6.86
N GLY A 99 32.97 0.63 7.74
CA GLY A 99 34.40 0.97 7.67
C GLY A 99 34.80 2.02 8.70
N THR A 100 35.91 2.71 8.47
CA THR A 100 36.42 3.78 9.34
C THR A 100 35.89 5.17 9.00
N ASP A 101 35.18 5.31 7.88
CA ASP A 101 34.76 6.59 7.34
C ASP A 101 33.23 6.71 7.36
N ASP A 102 32.77 7.76 8.02
CA ASP A 102 31.37 8.15 8.07
C ASP A 102 30.99 8.83 6.76
N MET A 103 30.16 8.18 5.94
CA MET A 103 29.78 8.73 4.64
C MET A 103 28.31 8.46 4.25
N TRP A 104 27.76 9.40 3.48
CA TRP A 104 26.48 9.25 2.83
C TRP A 104 26.64 8.37 1.59
N GLU A 105 26.16 7.14 1.67
CA GLU A 105 26.16 6.22 0.54
C GLU A 105 24.84 6.37 -0.23
N LYS A 106 24.95 6.55 -1.55
CA LYS A 106 23.81 6.43 -2.46
C LYS A 106 23.61 4.97 -2.79
N ASN A 107 22.51 4.41 -2.33
CA ASN A 107 22.11 3.06 -2.67
C ASN A 107 21.00 3.13 -3.71
N LEU A 108 21.11 2.31 -4.75
CA LEU A 108 20.05 2.08 -5.71
C LEU A 108 19.34 0.78 -5.30
N LEU A 109 18.03 0.85 -5.13
CA LEU A 109 17.18 -0.23 -4.63
C LEU A 109 16.18 -0.61 -5.70
N LEU A 110 15.83 -1.89 -5.75
CA LEU A 110 14.70 -2.36 -6.54
C LEU A 110 13.51 -2.56 -5.61
N SER A 111 12.35 -2.00 -5.95
CA SER A 111 11.12 -2.21 -5.21
C SER A 111 10.02 -2.80 -6.08
N PHE A 112 9.30 -3.77 -5.51
CA PHE A 112 8.02 -4.24 -6.01
C PHE A 112 6.91 -3.61 -5.17
N GLN A 113 6.09 -2.80 -5.82
CA GLN A 113 5.03 -2.05 -5.18
C GLN A 113 3.66 -2.61 -5.54
N ILE A 114 2.84 -2.85 -4.53
CA ILE A 114 1.50 -3.41 -4.65
C ILE A 114 0.52 -2.38 -4.10
N PHE A 115 -0.30 -1.79 -4.96
CA PHE A 115 -1.33 -0.84 -4.57
C PHE A 115 -2.59 -1.59 -4.20
N ILE A 116 -3.14 -1.24 -3.04
CA ILE A 116 -4.36 -1.84 -2.51
C ILE A 116 -5.36 -0.75 -2.16
N ARG A 117 -6.64 -1.02 -2.39
CA ARG A 117 -7.75 -0.14 -2.04
C ARG A 117 -8.69 -0.88 -1.10
N ARG A 118 -9.11 -0.22 -0.03
CA ARG A 118 -10.10 -0.81 0.89
C ARG A 118 -11.45 -0.97 0.18
N ASP A 119 -12.07 -2.13 0.40
CA ASP A 119 -13.48 -2.35 0.06
C ASP A 119 -14.34 -1.67 1.14
N PRO A 120 -15.08 -0.60 0.81
CA PRO A 120 -15.84 0.14 1.80
C PRO A 120 -17.04 -0.66 2.36
N PHE A 121 -17.46 -1.73 1.67
CA PHE A 121 -18.63 -2.54 2.05
C PHE A 121 -18.30 -3.68 3.02
N HIS A 122 -17.03 -3.98 3.25
CA HIS A 122 -16.64 -5.15 4.04
C HIS A 122 -16.90 -5.02 5.55
N SER A 123 -17.21 -3.82 6.05
CA SER A 123 -17.60 -3.58 7.44
C SER A 123 -18.02 -2.14 7.73
N SER A 124 -17.34 -1.15 7.12
CA SER A 124 -17.47 0.25 7.54
C SER A 124 -18.74 0.97 7.05
N ILE A 125 -19.31 0.57 5.91
CA ILE A 125 -20.56 1.18 5.42
C ILE A 125 -21.75 0.84 6.32
N LEU A 126 -21.85 -0.39 6.85
CA LEU A 126 -22.96 -0.75 7.75
C LEU A 126 -22.91 0.08 9.03
N ASP A 127 -21.73 0.28 9.61
CA ASP A 127 -21.53 1.14 10.76
C ASP A 127 -21.88 2.61 10.46
N MET A 128 -21.45 3.13 9.30
CA MET A 128 -21.79 4.49 8.88
C MET A 128 -23.29 4.68 8.62
N VAL A 129 -23.94 3.70 7.99
CA VAL A 129 -25.39 3.70 7.75
C VAL A 129 -26.14 3.64 9.06
N TYR A 130 -25.71 2.82 10.01
CA TYR A 130 -26.31 2.75 11.34
C TYR A 130 -26.24 4.10 12.07
N VAL A 131 -25.07 4.74 12.11
CA VAL A 131 -24.93 6.07 12.73
C VAL A 131 -25.83 7.09 12.03
N PHE A 132 -25.85 7.10 10.70
CA PHE A 132 -26.71 8.02 9.95
C PHE A 132 -28.20 7.82 10.28
N VAL A 133 -28.66 6.57 10.30
CA VAL A 133 -30.05 6.22 10.63
C VAL A 133 -30.38 6.65 12.07
N VAL A 134 -29.52 6.36 13.05
CA VAL A 134 -29.73 6.75 14.45
C VAL A 134 -29.81 8.27 14.58
N VAL A 135 -28.86 9.01 13.99
CA VAL A 135 -28.86 10.48 14.03
C VAL A 135 -30.11 11.05 13.36
N PHE A 136 -30.53 10.48 12.22
CA PHE A 136 -31.73 10.89 11.52
C PHE A 136 -33.01 10.66 12.35
N PHE A 137 -33.14 9.50 13.00
CA PHE A 137 -34.27 9.22 13.87
C PHE A 137 -34.28 10.08 15.13
N VAL A 138 -33.12 10.32 15.74
CA VAL A 138 -33.00 11.26 16.87
C VAL A 138 -33.42 12.66 16.44
N TRP A 139 -32.98 13.12 15.27
CA TRP A 139 -33.38 14.41 14.71
C TRP A 139 -34.90 14.51 14.50
N ILE A 140 -35.53 13.47 13.94
CA ILE A 140 -37.00 13.40 13.80
C ILE A 140 -37.67 13.48 15.18
N MET A 141 -37.23 12.68 16.15
CA MET A 141 -37.83 12.66 17.49
C MET A 141 -37.78 14.02 18.17
N VAL A 142 -36.66 14.74 18.05
CA VAL A 142 -36.53 16.11 18.57
C VAL A 142 -37.57 17.05 17.93
N HIS A 143 -37.77 16.98 16.61
CA HIS A 143 -38.71 17.86 15.91
C HIS A 143 -40.18 17.50 16.18
N VAL A 144 -40.49 16.22 16.32
CA VAL A 144 -41.83 15.75 16.67
C VAL A 144 -42.20 16.17 18.09
N VAL A 145 -41.32 15.95 19.06
CA VAL A 145 -41.55 16.32 20.47
C VAL A 145 -41.66 17.85 20.62
N ALA A 146 -40.77 18.61 19.98
CA ALA A 146 -40.87 20.08 19.98
C ALA A 146 -42.16 20.60 19.32
N GLY A 147 -42.68 19.88 18.33
CA GLY A 147 -43.98 20.17 17.72
C GLY A 147 -45.16 20.01 18.69
N GLN A 148 -45.13 19.01 19.58
CA GLN A 148 -46.22 18.76 20.52
C GLN A 148 -46.33 19.80 21.64
N GLU A 149 -45.20 20.30 22.16
CA GLU A 149 -45.20 21.35 23.20
C GLU A 149 -45.78 22.70 22.69
N THR A 150 -45.66 22.96 21.38
CA THR A 150 -46.20 24.19 20.78
C THR A 150 -47.70 24.14 20.47
N GLU A 151 -48.31 22.95 20.43
CA GLU A 151 -49.76 22.81 20.29
C GLU A 151 -50.50 22.85 21.64
N GLU A 152 -49.96 22.23 22.70
CA GLU A 152 -50.59 22.27 24.03
C GLU A 152 -50.68 23.70 24.60
N THR A 153 -49.71 24.56 24.31
CA THR A 153 -49.72 25.96 24.75
C THR A 153 -50.70 26.85 23.98
N LYS A 154 -51.24 26.40 22.84
CA LYS A 154 -52.28 27.12 22.08
C LYS A 154 -53.70 26.70 22.44
N GLY A 155 -53.90 25.53 23.06
CA GLY A 155 -55.22 25.01 23.44
C GLY A 155 -55.80 25.55 24.76
N HIS A 156 -55.10 26.45 25.45
CA HIS A 156 -55.49 26.98 26.77
C HIS A 156 -55.59 28.51 26.82
N ARG A 157 -55.95 29.16 25.71
CA ARG A 157 -56.25 30.59 25.69
C ARG A 157 -57.59 30.91 25.08
#